data_AF-D0MI00-F1
#
_entry.id   AF-D0MI00-F1
#
_cell.length_a   1.000
_cell.length_b   1.000
_cell.length_c   1.000
_cell.angle_alpha   90.00
_cell.angle_beta   90.00
_cell.angle_gamma   90.00
#
_symmetry.space_group_name_H-M   'P 1'
#
loop_
_entity.id
_entity.type
_entity.pdbx_description
1 polymer ?
#
loop_
_entity_poly.entity_id
_entity_poly.type
_entity_poly.pdbx_seq_one_letter_code
_entity_poly.pdbx_strand_id
1 'polypeptide(L)'
;MRRRSYALVGLILFTFFVISFLTNIIGPLIPEIIDDFGLSLTLAALGCLTAALLGPGPVARWAFPLIGLFASVMWPVVFSLALNSVEAHHGAFSGILVTGIAGGAIVPLIIGALGDLLGLRGGLCFLYLTFGYILSVSFWARPLIPNKTIWRREAPAS
;
A
#
# COMPACT_ATOMS: atom_id res chain seq x y z
N MET A 1 1.19 35.07 -14.51
CA MET A 1 0.11 34.15 -14.93
C MET A 1 0.71 32.78 -15.26
N ARG A 2 0.39 31.76 -14.45
CA ARG A 2 0.98 30.41 -14.51
C ARG A 2 0.33 29.64 -15.68
N ARG A 3 1.06 29.43 -16.79
CA ARG A 3 0.57 28.56 -17.89
C ARG A 3 0.24 27.19 -17.29
N ARG A 4 -1.03 26.78 -17.36
CA ARG A 4 -1.47 25.43 -16.97
C ARG A 4 -0.82 24.44 -17.91
N SER A 5 0.30 23.85 -17.50
CA SER A 5 0.97 22.77 -18.23
C SER A 5 0.21 21.47 -17.98
N TYR A 6 -0.89 21.28 -18.70
CA TYR A 6 -1.58 19.98 -18.73
C TYR A 6 -0.64 18.86 -19.22
N ALA A 7 0.36 19.21 -20.05
CA ALA A 7 1.42 18.30 -20.48
C ALA A 7 2.28 17.79 -19.31
N LEU A 8 2.66 18.66 -18.36
CA LEU A 8 3.41 18.24 -17.17
C LEU A 8 2.58 17.36 -16.25
N VAL A 9 1.29 17.69 -16.06
CA VAL A 9 0.38 16.87 -15.25
C VAL A 9 0.19 15.50 -15.91
N GLY A 10 -0.01 15.46 -17.22
CA GLY A 10 -0.09 14.21 -17.99
C GLY A 10 1.18 13.37 -17.87
N LEU A 11 2.36 13.99 -17.93
CA LEU A 11 3.63 13.29 -17.75
C LEU A 11 3.77 12.69 -16.34
N ILE A 12 3.43 13.45 -15.29
CA ILE A 12 3.49 12.97 -13.90
C ILE A 12 2.54 11.78 -13.71
N LEU A 13 1.31 11.88 -14.23
CA LEU A 13 0.34 10.79 -14.15
C LEU A 13 0.80 9.55 -14.91
N PHE A 14 1.39 9.72 -16.09
CA PHE A 14 1.94 8.62 -16.88
C PHE A 14 3.12 7.94 -16.16
N THR A 15 4.08 8.72 -15.64
CA THR A 15 5.20 8.18 -14.86
C THR A 15 4.70 7.44 -13.61
N PHE A 16 3.75 8.01 -12.89
CA PHE A 16 3.13 7.35 -11.73
C PHE A 16 2.43 6.04 -12.11
N PHE A 17 1.68 6.04 -13.22
CA PHE A 17 0.98 4.86 -13.72
C PHE A 17 1.97 3.74 -14.07
N VAL A 18 3.02 4.03 -14.83
CA VAL A 18 4.02 3.03 -15.24
C VAL A 18 4.72 2.44 -14.02
N ILE A 19 5.15 3.28 -13.07
CA ILE A 19 5.81 2.81 -11.84
C ILE A 19 4.85 1.96 -11.00
N SER A 20 3.61 2.41 -10.81
CA SER A 20 2.59 1.67 -10.02
C SER A 20 2.22 0.35 -10.67
N PHE A 21 2.15 0.31 -12.00
CA PHE A 21 1.87 -0.92 -12.74
C PHE A 21 2.99 -1.95 -12.58
N LEU A 22 4.24 -1.53 -12.76
CA LEU A 22 5.40 -2.41 -12.56
C LEU A 22 5.47 -2.94 -11.13
N THR A 23 5.27 -2.06 -10.14
CA THR A 23 5.33 -2.44 -8.73
C THR A 23 4.17 -3.34 -8.30
N ASN A 24 2.97 -3.19 -8.89
CA ASN A 24 1.84 -4.10 -8.64
C ASN A 24 2.03 -5.50 -9.23
N ILE A 25 2.83 -5.65 -10.29
CA ILE A 25 3.18 -6.97 -10.84
C ILE A 25 4.31 -7.59 -10.01
N ILE A 26 5.36 -6.83 -9.73
CA ILE A 26 6.56 -7.32 -9.04
C ILE A 26 6.25 -7.70 -7.59
N GLY A 27 5.43 -6.90 -6.89
CA GLY A 27 5.14 -7.11 -5.47
C GLY A 27 4.64 -8.52 -5.14
N PRO A 28 3.56 -9.00 -5.79
CA PRO A 28 3.08 -10.37 -5.59
C PRO A 28 3.94 -11.45 -6.27
N LEU A 29 4.73 -11.10 -7.29
CA LEU A 29 5.53 -12.07 -8.05
C LEU A 29 6.76 -12.54 -7.27
N ILE A 30 7.28 -11.73 -6.35
CA ILE A 30 8.43 -12.08 -5.51
C ILE A 30 7.91 -12.60 -4.16
N PRO A 31 8.04 -13.91 -3.88
CA PRO A 31 7.51 -14.47 -2.63
C PRO A 31 8.23 -13.95 -1.38
N GLU A 32 9.51 -13.59 -1.50
CA GLU A 32 10.25 -12.90 -0.44
C GLU A 32 9.60 -11.56 -0.08
N ILE A 33 9.04 -10.83 -1.06
CA ILE A 33 8.31 -9.60 -0.76
C ILE A 33 7.07 -9.93 0.06
N ILE A 34 6.32 -10.99 -0.28
CA ILE A 34 5.13 -11.45 0.46
C ILE A 34 5.46 -11.90 1.90
N ASP A 35 6.62 -12.53 2.11
CA ASP A 35 7.07 -12.96 3.44
C ASP A 35 7.62 -11.78 4.28
N ASP A 36 8.32 -10.81 3.67
CA ASP A 36 8.77 -9.55 4.32
C ASP A 36 7.66 -8.47 4.40
N PHE A 37 6.50 -8.77 3.83
CA PHE A 37 5.44 -7.80 3.52
C PHE A 37 4.81 -7.16 4.75
N GLY A 38 4.90 -7.85 5.88
CA GLY A 38 4.21 -7.41 7.08
C GLY A 38 4.76 -6.06 7.59
N LEU A 39 6.07 -5.98 7.72
CA LEU A 39 6.73 -4.94 8.52
C LEU A 39 7.41 -3.87 7.66
N SER A 40 8.14 -4.27 6.62
CA SER A 40 9.06 -3.35 5.93
C SER A 40 8.31 -2.26 5.13
N LEU A 41 7.29 -2.64 4.37
CA LEU A 41 6.55 -1.75 3.48
C LEU A 41 5.58 -0.82 4.23
N THR A 42 4.89 -1.34 5.24
CA THR A 42 4.00 -0.57 6.11
C THR A 42 4.78 0.45 6.95
N LEU A 43 5.94 0.06 7.49
CA LEU A 43 6.83 0.99 8.20
C LEU A 43 7.45 2.02 7.26
N ALA A 44 7.81 1.65 6.03
CA ALA A 44 8.30 2.61 5.03
C ALA A 44 7.22 3.64 4.66
N ALA A 45 5.97 3.22 4.48
CA ALA A 45 4.83 4.11 4.25
C ALA A 45 4.58 5.04 5.45
N LEU A 46 4.61 4.53 6.68
CA LEU A 46 4.47 5.31 7.91
C LEU A 46 5.62 6.31 8.10
N GLY A 47 6.86 5.90 7.80
CA GLY A 47 8.03 6.77 7.81
C GLY A 47 7.90 7.90 6.80
N CYS A 48 7.44 7.60 5.59
CA CYS A 48 7.15 8.61 4.57
C CYS A 48 6.00 9.53 4.97
N LEU A 49 4.94 9.02 5.60
CA LEU A 49 3.84 9.83 6.14
C LEU A 49 4.33 10.79 7.22
N THR A 50 5.20 10.31 8.10
CA THR A 50 5.85 11.13 9.13
C THR A 50 6.71 12.22 8.51
N ALA A 51 7.54 11.87 7.52
CA ALA A 51 8.36 12.83 6.79
C ALA A 51 7.51 13.83 5.98
N ALA A 52 6.35 13.42 5.46
CA ALA A 52 5.45 14.31 4.72
C ALA A 52 4.75 15.33 5.62
N LEU A 53 4.35 14.90 6.83
CA LEU A 53 3.58 15.74 7.75
C LEU A 53 4.44 16.63 8.64
N LEU A 54 5.57 16.10 9.11
CA LEU A 54 6.49 16.82 10.02
C LEU A 54 7.67 17.46 9.29
N GLY A 55 7.97 17.03 8.05
CA GLY A 55 9.10 17.52 7.30
C GLY A 55 8.89 18.92 6.69
N PRO A 56 9.99 19.61 6.34
CA PRO A 56 9.93 20.90 5.66
C PRO A 56 9.36 20.76 4.23
N GLY A 57 8.80 21.84 3.67
CA GLY A 57 8.08 21.83 2.38
C GLY A 57 8.76 21.13 1.18
N PRO A 58 10.09 21.15 1.04
CA PRO A 58 10.78 20.37 0.01
C PRO A 58 10.67 18.84 0.19
N VAL A 59 10.65 18.35 1.42
CA VAL A 59 10.56 16.92 1.74
C VAL A 59 9.15 16.40 1.47
N ALA A 60 8.12 17.16 1.86
CA ALA A 60 6.72 16.79 1.63
C ALA A 60 6.40 16.54 0.14
N ARG A 61 7.02 17.30 -0.77
CA ARG A 61 6.84 17.15 -2.22
C ARG A 61 7.22 15.77 -2.75
N TRP A 62 8.24 15.15 -2.15
CA TRP A 62 8.68 13.80 -2.53
C TRP A 62 8.02 12.72 -1.69
N ALA A 63 7.77 13.01 -0.40
CA ALA A 63 7.20 12.05 0.52
C ALA A 63 5.74 11.68 0.17
N PHE A 64 4.88 12.63 -0.24
CA PHE A 64 3.49 12.31 -0.60
C PHE A 64 3.35 11.31 -1.76
N PRO A 65 4.05 11.49 -2.91
CA PRO A 65 4.07 10.47 -3.96
C PRO A 65 4.64 9.12 -3.49
N LEU A 66 5.68 9.13 -2.65
CA LEU A 66 6.29 7.89 -2.14
C LEU A 66 5.32 7.09 -1.24
N ILE A 67 4.50 7.76 -0.42
CA ILE A 67 3.44 7.07 0.34
C ILE A 67 2.49 6.34 -0.62
N GLY A 68 2.10 6.97 -1.72
CA GLY A 68 1.25 6.36 -2.75
C GLY A 68 1.92 5.16 -3.44
N LEU A 69 3.24 5.23 -3.69
CA LEU A 69 4.02 4.13 -4.24
C LEU A 69 4.00 2.90 -3.31
N PHE A 70 4.29 3.10 -2.02
CA PHE A 70 4.24 1.99 -1.06
C PHE A 70 2.82 1.43 -0.91
N ALA A 71 1.81 2.30 -0.86
CA ALA A 71 0.41 1.89 -0.79
C ALA A 71 -0.05 1.09 -2.03
N SER A 72 0.52 1.34 -3.22
CA SER A 72 0.20 0.58 -4.43
C SER A 72 0.54 -0.90 -4.26
N VAL A 73 1.76 -1.20 -3.82
CA VAL A 73 2.23 -2.59 -3.62
C VAL A 73 1.42 -3.32 -2.56
N MET A 74 0.93 -2.59 -1.55
CA MET A 74 0.20 -3.16 -0.43
C MET A 74 -1.11 -3.83 -0.85
N TRP A 75 -1.85 -3.25 -1.79
CA TRP A 75 -3.14 -3.78 -2.21
C TRP A 75 -3.06 -5.22 -2.77
N PRO A 76 -2.27 -5.51 -3.83
CA PRO A 76 -2.25 -6.83 -4.42
C PRO A 76 -1.68 -7.89 -3.46
N VAL A 77 -0.79 -7.53 -2.53
CA VAL A 77 -0.29 -8.52 -1.55
C VAL A 77 -1.26 -8.77 -0.41
N VAL A 78 -1.94 -7.75 0.14
CA VAL A 78 -3.04 -7.99 1.10
C VAL A 78 -4.12 -8.86 0.44
N PHE A 79 -4.42 -8.61 -0.83
CA PHE A 79 -5.36 -9.41 -1.60
C PHE A 79 -4.88 -10.86 -1.76
N SER A 80 -3.61 -11.07 -2.12
CA SER A 80 -3.00 -12.41 -2.20
C SER A 80 -3.00 -13.14 -0.86
N LEU A 81 -2.61 -12.48 0.23
CA LEU A 81 -2.60 -13.05 1.59
C LEU A 81 -4.01 -13.44 2.05
N ALA A 82 -4.99 -12.58 1.77
CA ALA A 82 -6.38 -12.84 2.11
C ALA A 82 -6.90 -14.07 1.36
N LEU A 83 -6.67 -14.16 0.04
CA LEU A 83 -7.07 -15.34 -0.75
C LEU A 83 -6.38 -16.61 -0.25
N ASN A 84 -5.08 -16.55 0.08
CA ASN A 84 -4.33 -17.68 0.62
C ASN A 84 -4.78 -18.11 2.04
N SER A 85 -5.61 -17.30 2.71
CA SER A 85 -6.12 -17.60 4.06
C SER A 85 -7.42 -18.40 4.07
N VAL A 86 -7.98 -18.71 2.88
CA VAL A 86 -9.24 -19.44 2.74
C VAL A 86 -9.03 -20.65 1.84
N GLU A 87 -9.50 -21.83 2.25
CA GLU A 87 -9.27 -23.09 1.51
C GLU A 87 -10.20 -23.25 0.29
N ALA A 88 -11.37 -22.61 0.27
CA ALA A 88 -12.39 -22.73 -0.78
C ALA A 88 -13.17 -21.42 -1.01
N HIS A 89 -13.86 -21.29 -2.14
CA HIS A 89 -14.70 -20.12 -2.47
C HIS A 89 -13.96 -18.79 -2.69
N HIS A 90 -12.73 -18.85 -3.23
CA HIS A 90 -11.91 -17.67 -3.59
C HIS A 90 -12.67 -16.61 -4.41
N GLY A 91 -13.61 -17.02 -5.28
CA GLY A 91 -14.41 -16.09 -6.10
C GLY A 91 -15.44 -15.26 -5.30
N ALA A 92 -16.09 -15.86 -4.30
CA ALA A 92 -17.02 -15.12 -3.44
C ALA A 92 -16.24 -14.20 -2.49
N PHE A 93 -15.12 -14.68 -1.96
CA PHE A 93 -14.26 -13.92 -1.07
C PHE A 93 -13.59 -12.73 -1.77
N SER A 94 -13.11 -12.90 -3.00
CA SER A 94 -12.60 -11.77 -3.81
C SER A 94 -13.68 -10.72 -4.10
N GLY A 95 -14.92 -11.13 -4.36
CA GLY A 95 -16.06 -10.22 -4.53
C GLY A 95 -16.33 -9.36 -3.29
N ILE A 96 -16.21 -9.93 -2.09
CA ILE A 96 -16.32 -9.19 -0.82
C ILE A 96 -15.16 -8.19 -0.69
N LEU A 97 -13.92 -8.61 -0.96
CA LEU A 97 -12.74 -7.73 -0.90
C LEU A 97 -12.87 -6.54 -1.87
N VAL A 98 -13.32 -6.78 -3.10
CA VAL A 98 -13.52 -5.72 -4.11
C VAL A 98 -14.64 -4.77 -3.70
N THR A 99 -15.70 -5.27 -3.07
CA THR A 99 -16.77 -4.43 -2.52
C THR A 99 -16.24 -3.49 -1.42
N GLY A 100 -15.26 -3.96 -0.63
CA GLY A 100 -14.55 -3.16 0.36
C GLY A 100 -13.83 -1.92 -0.22
N ILE A 101 -13.52 -1.90 -1.53
CA ILE A 101 -12.93 -0.72 -2.20
C ILE A 101 -13.85 0.51 -2.10
N ALA A 102 -15.17 0.31 -1.93
CA ALA A 102 -16.10 1.40 -1.66
C ALA A 102 -15.71 2.23 -0.42
N GLY A 103 -15.01 1.64 0.56
CA GLY A 103 -14.43 2.35 1.71
C GLY A 103 -13.41 3.43 1.32
N GLY A 104 -12.79 3.32 0.13
CA GLY A 104 -11.88 4.31 -0.44
C GLY A 104 -12.53 5.66 -0.72
N ALA A 105 -13.87 5.75 -0.80
CA ALA A 105 -14.59 7.02 -0.86
C ALA A 105 -14.84 7.62 0.55
N ILE A 106 -14.93 6.76 1.58
CA ILE A 106 -15.25 7.17 2.96
C ILE A 106 -14.04 7.86 3.60
N VAL A 107 -12.84 7.31 3.44
CA VAL A 107 -11.62 7.84 4.08
C VAL A 107 -11.30 9.29 3.62
N PRO A 108 -11.31 9.64 2.32
CA PRO A 108 -11.11 11.02 1.88
C PRO A 108 -12.17 12.00 2.39
N LEU A 109 -13.43 11.56 2.54
CA LEU A 109 -14.49 12.39 3.12
C LEU A 109 -14.21 12.71 4.60
N ILE A 110 -13.77 11.71 5.37
CA ILE A 110 -13.37 11.91 6.78
C ILE A 110 -12.17 12.85 6.86
N ILE A 111 -11.13 12.63 6.03
CA ILE A 111 -9.94 13.49 5.98
C ILE A 111 -10.31 14.92 5.61
N GLY A 112 -11.23 15.11 4.66
CA GLY A 112 -11.75 16.42 4.27
C GLY A 112 -12.45 17.13 5.42
N ALA A 113 -13.41 16.45 6.05
CA ALA A 113 -14.16 16.99 7.19
C ALA A 113 -13.25 17.34 8.38
N LEU A 114 -12.28 16.47 8.71
CA LEU A 114 -11.27 16.77 9.75
C LEU A 114 -10.33 17.90 9.32
N GLY A 115 -10.02 17.97 8.02
CA GLY A 115 -9.19 19.02 7.42
C GLY A 115 -9.82 20.40 7.52
N ASP A 116 -11.15 20.49 7.42
CA ASP A 116 -11.89 21.74 7.57
C ASP A 116 -11.88 22.26 9.02
N LEU A 117 -11.77 21.35 10.01
CA LEU A 117 -11.78 21.69 11.45
C LEU A 117 -10.37 21.93 12.03
N LEU A 118 -9.41 21.06 11.70
CA LEU A 118 -8.07 21.00 12.31
C LEU A 118 -6.97 21.48 11.34
N GLY A 119 -7.34 21.86 10.13
CA GLY A 119 -6.43 22.11 9.02
C GLY A 119 -6.01 20.83 8.30
N LEU A 120 -5.58 20.96 7.04
CA LEU A 120 -5.23 19.82 6.17
C LEU A 120 -4.21 18.86 6.79
N ARG A 121 -3.22 19.40 7.52
CA ARG A 121 -2.21 18.57 8.21
C ARG A 121 -2.86 17.71 9.30
N GLY A 122 -3.78 18.27 10.08
CA GLY A 122 -4.54 17.54 11.10
C GLY A 122 -5.45 16.47 10.50
N GLY A 123 -6.13 16.78 9.39
CA GLY A 123 -6.94 15.80 8.66
C GLY A 123 -6.10 14.61 8.13
N LEU A 124 -4.92 14.88 7.58
CA LEU A 124 -4.02 13.84 7.07
C LEU A 124 -3.42 12.95 8.18
N CYS A 125 -3.40 13.40 9.44
CA CYS A 125 -3.01 12.53 10.56
C CYS A 125 -3.96 11.33 10.72
N PHE A 126 -5.19 11.39 10.20
CA PHE A 126 -6.09 10.24 10.15
C PHE A 126 -5.48 9.05 9.38
N LEU A 127 -4.59 9.31 8.42
CA LEU A 127 -3.88 8.25 7.69
C LEU A 127 -3.00 7.37 8.59
N TYR A 128 -2.54 7.87 9.75
CA TYR A 128 -1.83 7.03 10.71
C TYR A 128 -2.72 5.90 11.26
N LEU A 129 -4.03 6.15 11.43
CA LEU A 129 -4.96 5.09 11.84
C LEU A 129 -5.14 4.06 10.73
N THR A 130 -5.29 4.48 9.47
CA THR A 130 -5.47 3.54 8.36
C THR A 130 -4.20 2.73 8.09
N PHE A 131 -3.02 3.35 8.07
CA PHE A 131 -1.76 2.63 7.91
C PHE A 131 -1.41 1.80 9.16
N GLY A 132 -1.78 2.27 10.36
CA GLY A 132 -1.62 1.53 11.61
C GLY A 132 -2.51 0.29 11.69
N TYR A 133 -3.73 0.35 11.14
CA TYR A 133 -4.59 -0.83 10.98
C TYR A 133 -3.94 -1.85 10.05
N ILE A 134 -3.42 -1.41 8.89
CA ILE A 134 -2.75 -2.32 7.95
C ILE A 134 -1.49 -2.93 8.59
N LEU A 135 -0.70 -2.14 9.32
CA LEU A 135 0.43 -2.64 10.11
C LEU A 135 -0.02 -3.69 11.16
N SER A 136 -1.17 -3.50 11.81
CA SER A 136 -1.70 -4.47 12.78
C SER A 136 -2.10 -5.78 12.09
N VAL A 137 -2.77 -5.70 10.93
CA VAL A 137 -3.09 -6.86 10.09
C VAL A 137 -1.82 -7.58 9.66
N SER A 138 -0.77 -6.84 9.32
CA SER A 138 0.55 -7.40 9.00
C SER A 138 1.20 -8.18 10.15
N PHE A 139 1.00 -7.76 11.41
CA PHE A 139 1.50 -8.52 12.58
C PHE A 139 0.67 -9.77 12.87
N TRP A 140 -0.63 -9.76 12.56
CA TRP A 140 -1.54 -10.88 12.80
C TRP A 140 -1.67 -11.85 11.64
N ALA A 141 -1.36 -11.41 10.43
CA ALA A 141 -1.27 -12.25 9.25
C ALA A 141 -0.11 -13.22 9.42
N ARG A 142 -0.41 -14.41 9.95
CA ARG A 142 0.50 -15.55 9.89
C ARG A 142 0.24 -16.27 8.56
N PRO A 143 1.11 -16.11 7.54
CA PRO A 143 0.93 -16.83 6.29
C PRO A 143 0.92 -18.35 6.57
N LEU A 144 -0.12 -19.03 6.11
CA LEU A 144 -0.34 -20.48 6.33
C LEU A 144 0.69 -21.36 5.59
N ILE A 145 1.39 -20.82 4.60
CA ILE A 145 2.44 -21.52 3.86
C ILE A 145 3.71 -20.66 3.92
N PRO A 146 4.74 -21.04 4.69
CA PRO A 146 6.08 -20.49 4.49
C PRO A 146 6.48 -20.86 3.07
N ASN A 147 6.65 -19.86 2.21
CA ASN A 147 6.90 -20.09 0.81
C ASN A 147 8.25 -20.82 0.69
N LYS A 148 8.22 -22.13 0.44
CA LYS A 148 9.46 -22.91 0.22
C LYS A 148 10.14 -22.30 -1.00
N THR A 149 11.25 -21.63 -0.76
CA THR A 149 12.19 -21.20 -1.79
C THR A 149 12.48 -22.39 -2.70
N ILE A 150 12.13 -22.24 -3.97
CA ILE A 150 12.45 -23.13 -5.11
C ILE A 150 13.96 -23.45 -5.26
N TRP A 151 14.79 -22.96 -4.34
CA TRP A 151 16.24 -23.13 -4.29
C TRP A 151 16.72 -24.18 -3.29
N ARG A 152 15.86 -24.66 -2.37
CA ARG A 152 16.25 -25.78 -1.51
C ARG A 152 15.95 -27.10 -2.22
N ARG A 153 16.80 -27.40 -3.20
CA ARG A 153 16.99 -28.75 -3.74
C ARG A 153 17.23 -29.66 -2.55
N GLU A 154 16.29 -30.55 -2.25
CA GLU A 154 16.51 -31.63 -1.29
C GLU A 154 17.79 -32.36 -1.72
N ALA A 155 18.83 -32.28 -0.88
CA ALA A 155 19.98 -33.14 -1.04
C ALA A 155 19.48 -34.59 -0.89
N PRO A 156 19.78 -35.50 -1.84
CA PRO A 156 19.32 -36.87 -1.75
C PRO A 156 19.86 -37.49 -0.46
N ALA A 157 18.97 -38.03 0.35
CA ALA A 157 19.35 -38.85 1.50
C ALA A 157 20.19 -40.03 0.99
N SER A 158 21.42 -40.11 1.48
CA SER A 158 22.34 -41.25 1.33
C SER A 158 21.78 -42.51 1.95
#